data_AF-A0A7G5GPF2-F1
#
_entry.id   AF-A0A7G5GPF2-F1
#
_cell.length_a   1.000
_cell.length_b   1.000
_cell.length_c   1.000
_cell.angle_alpha   90.00
_cell.angle_beta   90.00
_cell.angle_gamma   90.00
#
_symmetry.space_group_name_H-M   'P 1'
#
loop_
_entity.id
_entity.type
_entity.pdbx_description
1 polymer ?
#
loop_
_entity_poly.entity_id
_entity_poly.type
_entity_poly.pdbx_seq_one_letter_code
_entity_poly.pdbx_strand_id
1 'polypeptide(L)'
;MDISKVFNLVTPLMIVALMGLIMILYGFVDMKQQNNILQFLFGIPIMAGAVGLHFLIRRLAHHNTLHVWIIEAIIVAFMWYGFMHS
;
A
#
# COMPACT_ATOMS: atom_id res chain seq x y z
N MET A 1 15.70 14.37 -14.02
CA MET A 1 14.93 13.59 -13.03
C MET A 1 15.32 12.14 -13.24
N ASP A 2 16.07 11.55 -12.32
CA ASP A 2 16.51 10.16 -12.47
C ASP A 2 15.33 9.21 -12.31
N ILE A 3 15.04 8.43 -13.35
CA ILE A 3 13.99 7.41 -13.38
C ILE A 3 14.12 6.43 -12.19
N SER A 4 15.35 6.18 -11.73
CA SER A 4 15.63 5.34 -10.56
C SER A 4 15.02 5.87 -9.26
N LYS A 5 14.87 7.19 -9.09
CA LYS A 5 14.20 7.77 -7.92
C LYS A 5 12.70 7.53 -7.94
N VAL A 6 12.09 7.53 -9.13
CA VAL A 6 10.66 7.24 -9.31
C VAL A 6 10.37 5.79 -8.93
N PHE A 7 11.14 4.84 -9.45
CA PHE A 7 10.96 3.41 -9.13
C PHE A 7 11.26 3.04 -7.67
N ASN A 8 12.06 3.85 -6.98
CA ASN A 8 12.31 3.70 -5.54
C ASN A 8 11.16 4.20 -4.66
N LEU A 9 10.33 5.10 -5.18
CA LEU A 9 9.20 5.67 -4.45
C LEU A 9 7.88 4.96 -4.80
N VAL A 10 7.70 4.66 -6.09
CA VAL A 10 6.51 4.01 -6.63
C VAL A 10 6.76 2.50 -6.66
N THR A 11 6.59 1.85 -5.52
CA THR A 11 6.63 0.39 -5.41
C THR A 11 5.22 -0.17 -5.19
N PRO A 12 4.96 -1.46 -5.44
CA PRO A 12 3.62 -2.04 -5.34
C PRO A 12 2.95 -1.79 -3.97
N LEU A 13 3.66 -1.96 -2.85
CA LEU A 13 3.08 -1.68 -1.52
C LEU A 13 2.85 -0.20 -1.29
N MET A 14 3.69 0.69 -1.84
CA MET A 14 3.47 2.13 -1.74
C MET A 14 2.23 2.58 -2.52
N ILE A 15 1.87 1.90 -3.62
CA ILE A 15 0.60 2.12 -4.33
C ILE A 15 -0.58 1.69 -3.45
N VAL A 16 -0.49 0.53 -2.79
CA VAL A 16 -1.53 0.08 -1.83
C VAL A 16 -1.66 1.04 -0.65
N ALA A 17 -0.54 1.54 -0.13
CA ALA A 17 -0.53 2.56 0.92
C ALA A 17 -1.24 3.85 0.48
N LEU A 18 -1.01 4.29 -0.76
CA LEU A 18 -1.69 5.44 -1.33
C LEU A 18 -3.20 5.21 -1.44
N MET A 19 -3.65 4.02 -1.81
CA MET A 19 -5.08 3.67 -1.79
C MET A 19 -5.66 3.77 -0.39
N GLY A 20 -4.96 3.24 0.62
CA GLY A 20 -5.36 3.38 2.02
C GLY A 20 -5.47 4.84 2.45
N LEU A 21 -4.49 5.68 2.07
CA LEU A 21 -4.54 7.13 2.32
C LEU A 21 -5.75 7.80 1.67
N ILE A 22 -6.06 7.46 0.42
CA ILE A 22 -7.23 7.99 -0.29
C ILE A 22 -8.51 7.61 0.46
N MET A 23 -8.66 6.37 0.92
CA MET A 23 -9.81 5.92 1.71
C MET A 23 -9.95 6.71 3.02
N ILE A 24 -8.83 6.98 3.70
CA ILE A 24 -8.82 7.82 4.92
C ILE A 24 -9.33 9.23 4.60
N LEU A 25 -8.79 9.87 3.55
CA LEU A 25 -9.17 11.22 3.17
C LEU A 25 -10.65 11.32 2.78
N TYR A 26 -11.15 10.38 1.98
CA TYR A 26 -12.58 10.32 1.62
C TYR A 26 -13.45 10.11 2.85
N GLY A 27 -13.07 9.18 3.73
CA GLY A 27 -13.79 8.91 4.96
C GLY A 27 -13.82 10.10 5.93
N PHE A 28 -12.77 10.93 5.91
CA PHE A 28 -12.67 12.14 6.72
C PHE A 28 -13.50 13.31 6.18
N VAL A 29 -13.54 13.51 4.85
CA VAL A 29 -14.22 14.64 4.22
C VAL A 29 -15.74 14.58 4.39
N ASP A 30 -16.34 13.39 4.38
CA ASP A 30 -17.80 13.23 4.55
C ASP A 30 -18.15 12.09 5.53
N MET A 31 -17.89 12.31 6.82
CA MET A 31 -18.16 11.34 7.89
C MET A 31 -19.65 11.03 8.12
N LYS A 32 -20.58 11.74 7.47
CA LYS A 32 -22.02 11.58 7.71
C LYS A 32 -22.61 10.32 7.07
N GLN A 33 -21.91 9.73 6.10
CA GLN A 33 -22.32 8.46 5.50
C GLN A 33 -21.64 7.29 6.21
N GLN A 34 -22.41 6.28 6.60
CA GLN A 34 -21.88 5.08 7.27
C GLN A 34 -20.74 4.40 6.50
N ASN A 35 -20.83 4.38 5.15
CA ASN A 35 -19.80 3.80 4.31
C ASN A 35 -18.46 4.55 4.38
N ASN A 36 -18.49 5.86 4.65
CA ASN A 36 -17.30 6.70 4.71
C ASN A 36 -16.54 6.51 6.03
N ILE A 37 -17.26 6.30 7.14
CA ILE A 37 -16.64 5.89 8.41
C ILE A 37 -15.93 4.54 8.24
N LEU A 38 -16.55 3.62 7.52
CA LEU A 38 -15.97 2.31 7.25
C LEU A 38 -14.70 2.41 6.38
N GLN A 39 -14.72 3.24 5.34
CA GLN A 39 -13.54 3.52 4.52
C GLN A 39 -12.40 4.15 5.33
N PHE A 40 -12.70 5.06 6.26
CA PHE A 40 -11.70 5.63 7.16
C PHE A 40 -11.07 4.56 8.05
N LEU A 41 -11.90 3.74 8.70
CA LEU A 41 -11.45 2.70 9.63
C LEU A 41 -10.61 1.62 8.94
N PHE A 42 -10.96 1.22 7.71
CA PHE A 42 -10.18 0.25 6.94
C PHE A 42 -8.99 0.87 6.22
N GLY A 43 -9.04 2.15 5.86
CA GLY A 43 -7.94 2.86 5.22
C GLY A 43 -6.70 2.94 6.10
N ILE A 44 -6.87 3.13 7.41
CA ILE A 44 -5.76 3.17 8.39
C ILE A 44 -4.93 1.88 8.40
N PRO A 45 -5.49 0.68 8.66
CA PRO A 45 -4.72 -0.56 8.67
C PRO A 45 -4.16 -0.91 7.30
N ILE A 46 -4.85 -0.58 6.19
CA ILE A 46 -4.31 -0.77 4.83
C ILE A 46 -3.07 0.10 4.64
N MET A 47 -3.16 1.40 4.93
CA MET A 47 -2.05 2.33 4.78
C MET A 47 -0.88 1.95 5.70
N ALA A 48 -1.14 1.81 6.99
CA ALA A 48 -0.11 1.51 7.99
C ALA A 48 0.53 0.13 7.74
N GLY A 49 -0.27 -0.88 7.38
CA GLY A 49 0.21 -2.21 7.05
C GLY A 49 1.10 -2.21 5.80
N ALA A 50 0.66 -1.55 4.72
CA ALA A 50 1.42 -1.48 3.48
C ALA A 50 2.74 -0.69 3.65
N VAL A 51 2.71 0.45 4.35
CA VAL A 51 3.91 1.24 4.66
C VAL A 51 4.87 0.44 5.57
N GLY A 52 4.35 -0.16 6.63
CA GLY A 52 5.16 -0.96 7.56
C GLY A 52 5.84 -2.13 6.86
N LEU A 53 5.09 -2.85 6.02
CA LEU A 53 5.60 -3.99 5.26
C LEU A 53 6.61 -3.55 4.19
N HIS A 54 6.38 -2.42 3.50
CA HIS A 54 7.35 -1.83 2.58
C HIS A 54 8.69 -1.56 3.25
N PHE A 55 8.69 -0.91 4.43
CA PHE A 55 9.93 -0.64 5.16
C PHE A 55 10.63 -1.91 5.64
N LEU A 56 9.87 -2.94 6.04
CA LEU A 56 10.42 -4.23 6.42
C LEU A 56 11.11 -4.91 5.22
N ILE A 57 10.42 -5.01 4.08
CA ILE A 57 10.97 -5.60 2.85
C ILE A 57 12.19 -4.83 2.38
N ARG A 58 12.13 -3.49 2.39
CA ARG A 58 13.25 -2.65 2.00
C ARG A 58 14.48 -2.89 2.87
N ARG A 59 14.29 -3.10 4.17
CA ARG A 59 15.36 -3.47 5.09
C ARG A 59 15.92 -4.87 4.80
N LEU A 60 15.05 -5.85 4.56
CA LEU A 60 15.45 -7.23 4.24
C LEU A 60 16.17 -7.34 2.89
N ALA A 61 15.76 -6.55 1.90
CA ALA A 61 16.35 -6.50 0.57
C ALA A 61 17.60 -5.61 0.47
N HIS A 62 18.15 -5.16 1.62
CA HIS A 62 19.30 -4.26 1.66
C HIS A 62 19.17 -3.01 0.78
N HIS A 63 17.96 -2.44 0.69
CA HIS A 63 17.63 -1.28 -0.16
C HIS A 63 17.82 -1.51 -1.67
N ASN A 64 17.96 -2.75 -2.13
CA ASN A 64 18.01 -3.07 -3.56
C ASN A 64 16.61 -2.94 -4.17
N THR A 65 16.41 -1.89 -4.99
CA THR A 65 15.11 -1.55 -5.59
C THR A 65 14.48 -2.69 -6.38
N LEU A 66 15.28 -3.46 -7.13
CA LEU A 66 14.79 -4.56 -7.95
C LEU A 66 14.23 -5.69 -7.08
N HIS A 67 14.93 -6.04 -6.00
CA HIS A 67 14.48 -7.09 -5.08
C HIS A 67 13.20 -6.67 -4.34
N VAL A 68 13.14 -5.41 -3.90
CA VAL A 68 11.93 -4.85 -3.27
C VAL A 68 10.74 -4.96 -4.22
N TRP A 69 10.91 -4.55 -5.47
CA TRP A 69 9.85 -4.64 -6.48
C TRP A 69 9.35 -6.07 -6.70
N ILE A 70 10.25 -7.04 -6.84
CA ILE A 70 9.88 -8.45 -7.05
C ILE A 70 9.10 -8.98 -5.84
N ILE A 71 9.63 -8.79 -4.63
CA ILE A 71 9.01 -9.29 -3.39
C ILE A 71 7.62 -8.65 -3.21
N GLU A 72 7.52 -7.33 -3.34
CA GLU A 72 6.26 -6.62 -3.18
C GLU A 72 5.23 -6.99 -4.24
N ALA A 73 5.64 -7.14 -5.50
CA ALA A 73 4.73 -7.53 -6.58
C ALA A 73 4.15 -8.93 -6.32
N ILE A 74 4.98 -9.87 -5.85
CA ILE A 74 4.54 -11.22 -5.48
C ILE A 74 3.51 -11.14 -4.34
N ILE A 75 3.82 -10.41 -3.26
CA ILE A 75 2.93 -10.28 -2.11
C ILE A 75 1.59 -9.66 -2.52
N VAL A 76 1.62 -8.54 -3.25
CA VAL A 76 0.40 -7.86 -3.70
C VAL A 76 -0.41 -8.75 -4.64
N ALA A 77 0.24 -9.48 -5.54
CA ALA A 77 -0.45 -10.44 -6.42
C ALA A 77 -1.13 -11.57 -5.64
N PHE A 78 -0.48 -12.12 -4.61
CA PHE A 78 -1.09 -13.13 -3.74
C PHE A 78 -2.25 -12.58 -2.91
N MET A 79 -2.10 -11.38 -2.34
CA MET A 79 -3.18 -10.71 -1.61
C MET A 79 -4.39 -10.46 -2.52
N TRP A 80 -4.15 -9.98 -3.74
CA TRP A 80 -5.18 -9.77 -4.75
C TRP A 80 -5.88 -11.08 -5.12
N TYR A 81 -5.10 -12.12 -5.43
CA TYR A 81 -5.63 -13.43 -5.77
C TYR A 81 -6.51 -14.00 -4.64
N GLY A 82 -6.02 -13.95 -3.40
CA GLY A 82 -6.74 -14.41 -2.21
C GLY A 82 -8.02 -13.62 -1.97
N PHE A 83 -8.00 -12.30 -2.17
CA PHE A 83 -9.20 -11.48 -2.05
C PHE A 83 -10.26 -11.81 -3.13
N MET A 84 -9.84 -12.09 -4.36
CA MET A 84 -10.75 -12.41 -5.46
C MET A 84 -11.37 -13.81 -5.38
N HIS A 85 -10.76 -14.72 -4.62
CA HIS A 85 -11.20 -16.12 -4.45
C HIS A 85 -11.67 -16.43 -3.02
N SER A 86 -11.81 -15.42 -2.18
CA SER A 86 -12.44 -15.50 -0.86
C SER A 86 -13.90 -15.09 -0.92
#